data_AF-A0A8K1YGK6-F1
#
_entry.id   AF-A0A8K1YGK6-F1
#
_cell.length_a   1.000
_cell.length_b   1.000
_cell.length_c   1.000
_cell.angle_alpha   90.00
_cell.angle_beta   90.00
_cell.angle_gamma   90.00
#
_symmetry.space_group_name_H-M   'P 1'
#
loop_
_entity.id
_entity.type
_entity.pdbx_description
1 polymer ?
#
loop_
_entity_poly.entity_id
_entity_poly.type
_entity_poly.pdbx_seq_one_letter_code
_entity_poly.pdbx_strand_id
1 'polypeptide(L)' 'MITALTALLVLVSLALVVTVPVALATPGEWESSKDQFNKAFQLWVGLVVAIATADGISTSI' A
#
# COMPACT_ATOMS: atom_id res chain seq x y z
N MET A 1 7.33 -14.31 -9.13
CA MET A 1 7.25 -12.83 -9.01
C MET A 1 6.04 -12.40 -8.19
N ILE A 2 4.83 -12.88 -8.52
CA ILE A 2 3.58 -12.52 -7.81
C ILE A 2 3.68 -12.72 -6.29
N THR A 3 4.22 -13.86 -5.82
CA THR A 3 4.40 -14.12 -4.38
C THR A 3 5.27 -13.08 -3.65
N ALA A 4 6.32 -12.57 -4.28
CA ALA A 4 7.16 -11.52 -3.68
C ALA A 4 6.45 -10.16 -3.66
N LEU A 5 5.72 -9.82 -4.73
CA LEU A 5 4.91 -8.60 -4.80
C LEU A 5 3.78 -8.60 -3.77
N THR A 6 3.10 -9.74 -3.60
CA THR A 6 2.03 -9.88 -2.60
C THR A 6 2.58 -9.88 -1.18
N ALA A 7 3.75 -10.48 -0.93
CA ALA A 7 4.43 -10.37 0.37
C ALA A 7 4.74 -8.90 0.72
N LEU A 8 5.27 -8.13 -0.24
CA LEU A 8 5.48 -6.70 -0.05
C LEU A 8 4.17 -5.94 0.19
N LEU A 9 3.12 -6.23 -0.58
CA LEU A 9 1.80 -5.63 -0.40
C LEU A 9 1.25 -5.88 1.01
N VAL A 10 1.41 -7.09 1.55
CA VAL A 10 0.98 -7.42 2.91
C VAL A 10 1.74 -6.60 3.95
N LEU A 11 3.07 -6.53 3.85
CA LEU A 11 3.89 -5.74 4.79
C LEU A 11 3.54 -4.25 4.76
N VAL A 12 3.37 -3.68 3.56
CA VAL A 12 2.92 -2.29 3.40
C VAL A 12 1.52 -2.10 3.98
N SER A 13 0.61 -3.04 3.72
CA SER A 13 -0.77 -2.98 4.25
C SER A 13 -0.80 -3.05 5.78
N LEU A 14 0.04 -3.89 6.40
CA LEU A 14 0.15 -3.95 7.87
C LEU A 14 0.61 -2.60 8.44
N ALA A 15 1.62 -1.98 7.84
CA ALA A 15 2.08 -0.66 8.25
C ALA A 15 0.95 0.38 8.13
N LEU A 16 0.21 0.39 7.01
CA LEU A 16 -0.91 1.32 6.80
C LEU A 16 -2.06 1.08 7.78
N VAL A 17 -2.47 -0.17 8.00
CA VAL A 17 -3.56 -0.53 8.92
C VAL A 17 -3.26 -0.09 10.35
N VAL A 18 -1.98 -0.10 10.77
CA VAL A 18 -1.59 0.38 12.10
C VAL A 18 -1.41 1.89 12.13
N THR A 19 -0.65 2.47 11.20
CA THR A 19 -0.20 3.87 11.28
C THR A 19 -1.25 4.89 10.85
N VAL A 20 -2.15 4.55 9.91
CA VAL A 20 -3.22 5.45 9.46
C VAL A 20 -4.19 5.80 10.60
N PRO A 21 -4.82 4.84 11.31
CA PRO A 21 -5.74 5.19 12.39
C PRO A 21 -5.05 5.93 13.54
N VAL A 22 -3.78 5.65 13.82
CA VAL A 22 -3.00 6.38 14.84
C VAL A 22 -2.82 7.85 14.44
N ALA A 23 -2.46 8.13 13.19
CA ALA A 23 -2.33 9.50 12.68
C ALA A 23 -3.68 10.24 12.63
N LEU A 24 -4.77 9.53 12.31
CA LEU A 24 -6.12 10.09 12.30
C LEU A 24 -6.65 10.38 13.71
N ALA A 25 -6.28 9.57 14.71
CA ALA A 25 -6.71 9.75 16.10
C ALA A 25 -5.87 10.78 16.87
N THR A 26 -4.66 11.08 16.40
CA THR A 26 -3.75 12.01 17.08
C THR A 26 -3.93 13.43 16.52
N PRO A 27 -4.37 14.41 17.33
CA PRO A 27 -4.60 15.77 16.85
C PRO A 27 -3.36 16.41 16.21
N GLY A 28 -3.49 16.92 14.99
CA GLY A 28 -2.42 17.59 14.23
C GLY A 28 -1.45 16.67 13.48
N GLU A 29 -1.40 15.37 13.82
CA GLU A 29 -0.49 14.43 13.14
C GLU A 29 -0.94 14.15 11.71
N TRP A 30 -2.25 14.08 11.45
CA TRP A 30 -2.77 13.90 10.11
C TRP A 30 -2.32 15.02 9.18
N GLU A 31 -2.52 16.29 9.58
CA GLU A 31 -2.16 17.45 8.76
C GLU A 31 -0.65 17.49 8.46
N SER A 32 0.18 17.13 9.44
CA SER A 32 1.64 17.10 9.33
C SER A 32 2.17 15.97 8.43
N SER A 33 1.52 14.80 8.47
CA SER A 33 2.00 13.57 7.81
C SER A 33 1.23 13.19 6.53
N LYS A 34 0.18 13.94 6.18
CA LYS A 34 -0.72 13.65 5.05
C LYS A 34 0.01 13.36 3.74
N ASP A 35 1.05 14.13 3.41
CA ASP A 35 1.80 13.95 2.16
C ASP A 35 2.60 12.65 2.15
N GLN A 36 3.06 12.19 3.31
CA GLN A 36 3.74 10.90 3.44
C GLN A 36 2.75 9.75 3.28
N PHE A 37 1.57 9.85 3.89
CA PHE A 37 0.49 8.89 3.67
C PHE A 37 0.01 8.87 2.22
N ASN A 38 -0.11 10.04 1.56
CA ASN A 38 -0.50 10.10 0.15
C ASN A 38 0.49 9.34 -0.76
N LYS A 39 1.80 9.50 -0.53
CA LYS A 39 2.83 8.71 -1.24
C LYS A 39 2.69 7.21 -0.95
N ALA A 40 2.43 6.85 0.31
CA ALA A 40 2.24 5.46 0.69
C ALA A 40 0.98 4.85 0.03
N PHE A 41 -0.12 5.60 -0.08
CA PHE A 41 -1.34 5.18 -0.78
C PHE A 41 -1.11 5.01 -2.28
N GLN A 42 -0.39 5.94 -2.91
CA GLN A 42 -0.02 5.82 -4.33
C GLN A 42 0.83 4.57 -4.58
N LEU A 43 1.81 4.29 -3.72
CA LEU A 43 2.61 3.07 -3.78
C LEU A 43 1.72 1.82 -3.60
N TRP A 44 0.81 1.83 -2.62
CA TRP A 44 -0.08 0.71 -2.33
C TRP A 44 -1.00 0.39 -3.51
N VAL A 45 -1.65 1.40 -4.10
CA VAL A 45 -2.47 1.22 -5.33
C VAL A 45 -1.59 0.75 -6.49
N GLY A 46 -0.39 1.32 -6.65
CA GLY A 46 0.56 0.90 -7.66
C GLY A 46 0.94 -0.58 -7.55
N LEU A 47 1.13 -1.09 -6.34
CA LEU A 47 1.37 -2.52 -6.09
C LEU A 47 0.17 -3.37 -6.49
N VAL A 48 -1.06 -2.95 -6.18
CA VAL A 48 -2.29 -3.67 -6.58
C VAL A 48 -2.37 -3.78 -8.11
N VAL A 49 -2.15 -2.68 -8.82
CA VAL A 49 -2.17 -2.67 -10.31
C VAL A 49 -1.06 -3.55 -10.88
N ALA A 50 0.16 -3.48 -10.33
CA ALA A 50 1.27 -4.31 -10.78
C ALA A 50 1.00 -5.81 -10.58
N ILE A 51 0.42 -6.20 -9.43
CA ILE A 51 0.05 -7.59 -9.14
C ILE A 51 -1.04 -8.07 -10.09
N ALA A 52 -2.10 -7.27 -10.29
CA ALA A 52 -3.17 -7.62 -11.21
C ALA A 52 -2.66 -7.81 -12.65
N THR A 53 -1.74 -6.94 -13.08
CA THR A 53 -1.10 -7.05 -14.41
C THR A 53 -0.24 -8.31 -14.50
N ALA A 54 0.56 -8.59 -13.47
CA ALA A 54 1.41 -9.78 -13.44
C ALA A 54 0.59 -11.08 -13.46
N ASP A 55 -0.53 -11.13 -12.73
CA ASP A 55 -1.45 -12.26 -12.73
C ASP A 55 -2.12 -12.45 -14.09
N GLY A 56 -2.73 -11.38 -14.63
CA GLY A 56 -3.40 -11.43 -15.94
C GLY A 56 -2.49 -11.87 -17.09
N ILE A 57 -1.22 -11.42 -17.10
CA ILE A 57 -0.22 -11.91 -18.05
C ILE A 57 0.09 -13.37 -17.79
N SER A 58 0.44 -13.75 -16.55
CA SER A 58 0.89 -15.11 -16.22
C SER A 58 -0.17 -16.19 -16.42
N THR A 59 -1.46 -15.85 -16.32
CA THR A 59 -2.57 -16.78 -16.58
C THR A 59 -2.85 -16.96 -18.08
N SER A 60 -2.42 -16.01 -18.92
CA SER A 60 -2.71 -16.00 -20.36
C SER A 60 -1.61 -16.64 -21.22
N ILE A 61 -0.55 -17.15 -20.59
CA ILE A 61 0.58 -17.89 -21.18
C ILE A 61 0.64 -19.30 -20.59
#